data_AF-A0A8F9TZ28-F1
#
_entry.id   AF-A0A8F9TZ28-F1
#
_cell.length_a   1.000
_cell.length_b   1.000
_cell.length_c   1.000
_cell.angle_alpha   90.00
_cell.angle_beta   90.00
_cell.angle_gamma   90.00
#
_symmetry.space_group_name_H-M   'P 1'
#
loop_
_entity.id
_entity.type
_entity.pdbx_description
1 polymer ?
#
loop_
_entity_poly.entity_id
_entity_poly.type
_entity_poly.pdbx_seq_one_letter_code
_entity_poly.pdbx_strand_id
1 'polypeptide(L)'
;MINDTMKRLDAARAKVSALEANLATERSKELASLPARYGFSSAAEFAKAVRAAGGGGSGAGRVKAAKAGGGSGKRHRAVITSDTKSQVKTLVEGGKTGAEIAKVLQISLPSVQNIKKELGLVKARKKK
;
A
#
# COMPACT_ATOMS: atom_id res chain seq x y z
N MET A 1 -17.57 29.76 -18.82
CA MET A 1 -17.79 28.98 -17.57
C MET A 1 -17.10 27.63 -17.60
N ILE A 2 -17.53 26.62 -18.39
CA ILE A 2 -16.88 25.29 -18.41
C ILE A 2 -15.40 25.36 -18.84
N ASN A 3 -15.09 26.19 -19.84
CA ASN A 3 -13.71 26.40 -20.29
C ASN A 3 -12.85 27.09 -19.23
N ASP A 4 -13.42 27.99 -18.43
CA ASP A 4 -12.69 28.69 -17.36
C ASP A 4 -12.43 27.74 -16.18
N THR A 5 -13.37 26.85 -15.87
CA THR A 5 -13.18 25.81 -14.86
C THR A 5 -12.11 24.80 -15.28
N MET A 6 -12.05 24.41 -16.56
CA MET A 6 -10.98 23.53 -17.06
C MET A 6 -9.60 24.18 -16.95
N LYS A 7 -9.46 25.44 -17.37
CA LYS A 7 -8.20 26.19 -17.22
C LYS A 7 -7.74 26.29 -15.77
N ARG A 8 -8.67 26.53 -14.83
CA ARG A 8 -8.36 26.56 -13.39
C ARG A 8 -7.92 25.19 -12.87
N LEU A 9 -8.53 24.12 -13.37
CA LEU A 9 -8.18 22.75 -13.00
C LEU A 9 -6.78 22.38 -13.49
N ASP A 10 -6.45 22.73 -14.74
CA ASP A 10 -5.10 22.50 -15.28
C ASP A 10 -4.04 23.32 -14.55
N ALA A 11 -4.34 24.59 -14.22
CA ALA A 11 -3.45 25.42 -13.41
C ALA A 11 -3.26 24.85 -11.98
N ALA A 12 -4.30 24.29 -11.38
CA ALA A 12 -4.20 23.63 -10.08
C ALA A 12 -3.34 22.36 -10.16
N ARG A 13 -3.51 21.54 -11.20
CA ARG A 13 -2.67 20.35 -11.45
C ARG A 13 -1.21 20.72 -11.65
N ALA A 14 -0.93 21.76 -12.42
CA ALA A 14 0.43 22.26 -12.61
C ALA A 14 1.07 22.70 -11.28
N LYS A 15 0.31 23.38 -10.42
CA LYS A 15 0.76 23.74 -9.07
C LYS A 15 1.04 22.53 -8.19
N VAL A 16 0.16 21.52 -8.21
CA VAL A 16 0.37 20.27 -7.46
C VAL A 16 1.65 19.57 -7.91
N SER A 17 1.85 19.43 -9.23
CA SER A 17 3.06 18.81 -9.77
C SER A 17 4.34 19.56 -9.35
N ALA A 18 4.31 20.90 -9.35
CA ALA A 18 5.43 21.71 -8.89
C ALA A 18 5.71 21.50 -7.38
N LEU A 19 4.67 21.42 -6.55
CA LEU A 19 4.81 21.16 -5.12
C LEU A 19 5.36 19.76 -4.84
N GLU A 20 4.93 18.74 -5.58
CA GLU A 20 5.46 17.38 -5.47
C GLU A 20 6.96 17.31 -5.82
N ALA A 21 7.39 18.03 -6.86
CA ALA A 21 8.80 18.11 -7.24
C ALA A 21 9.67 18.79 -6.17
N ASN A 22 9.17 19.88 -5.58
CA ASN A 22 9.84 20.55 -4.46
C ASN A 22 9.92 19.65 -3.23
N LEU A 23 8.82 18.98 -2.85
CA LEU A 23 8.79 18.04 -1.74
C LEU A 23 9.76 16.87 -1.95
N ALA A 24 9.87 16.34 -3.18
CA ALA A 24 10.84 15.28 -3.48
C ALA A 24 12.29 15.75 -3.28
N THR A 25 12.57 17.01 -3.64
CA THR A 25 13.89 17.63 -3.49
C THR A 25 14.22 17.94 -2.03
N GLU A 26 13.27 18.46 -1.26
CA GLU A 26 13.44 18.71 0.17
C GLU A 26 13.61 17.39 0.93
N ARG A 27 12.77 16.39 0.64
CA ARG A 27 12.85 15.07 1.26
C ARG A 27 14.20 14.41 1.00
N SER A 28 14.75 14.50 -0.22
CA SER A 28 16.05 13.89 -0.52
C SER A 28 17.20 14.58 0.23
N LYS A 29 17.17 15.92 0.33
CA LYS A 29 18.12 16.69 1.15
C LYS A 29 18.04 16.34 2.62
N GLU A 30 16.82 16.26 3.16
CA GLU A 30 16.61 15.88 4.56
C GLU A 30 17.16 14.47 4.82
N LEU A 31 16.80 13.49 3.99
CA LEU A 31 17.29 12.12 4.12
C LEU A 31 18.82 12.03 4.04
N ALA A 32 19.45 12.82 3.17
CA ALA A 32 20.91 12.87 3.05
C ALA A 32 21.58 13.50 4.29
N SER A 33 20.89 14.40 5.00
CA SER A 33 21.42 15.03 6.22
C SER A 33 21.30 14.16 7.48
N LEU A 34 20.39 13.17 7.49
CA LEU A 34 20.12 12.34 8.67
C LEU A 34 21.35 11.61 9.21
N PRO A 35 22.20 10.93 8.40
CA PRO A 35 23.37 10.22 8.92
C PRO A 35 24.29 11.12 9.75
N ALA A 36 24.57 12.34 9.27
CA ALA A 36 25.43 13.29 9.96
C ALA A 36 24.83 13.76 11.30
N ARG A 37 23.50 13.95 11.38
CA ARG A 37 22.81 14.35 12.62
C ARG A 37 22.93 13.32 13.74
N TYR A 38 23.08 12.05 13.38
CA TYR A 38 23.27 10.95 14.33
C TYR A 38 24.73 10.51 14.44
N GLY A 39 25.68 11.30 13.92
CA GLY A 39 27.11 11.05 14.05
C GLY A 39 27.64 9.91 13.16
N PHE A 40 26.91 9.49 12.13
CA PHE A 40 27.38 8.49 11.19
C PHE A 40 28.18 9.12 10.05
N SER A 41 29.28 8.47 9.68
CA SER A 41 30.16 8.91 8.59
C SER A 41 29.59 8.58 7.20
N SER A 42 28.68 7.59 7.15
CA SER A 42 28.11 7.07 5.91
C SER A 42 26.63 6.75 6.06
N ALA A 43 25.87 7.00 4.99
CA ALA A 43 24.47 6.59 4.88
C ALA A 43 24.29 5.07 5.04
N ALA A 44 25.29 4.26 4.66
CA ALA A 44 25.24 2.81 4.80
C ALA A 44 25.32 2.37 6.27
N GLU A 45 26.15 3.04 7.08
CA GLU A 45 26.27 2.77 8.51
C GLU A 45 24.99 3.16 9.25
N PHE A 46 24.44 4.33 8.91
CA PHE A 46 23.15 4.78 9.43
C PHE A 46 22.03 3.79 9.06
N ALA A 47 21.94 3.36 7.81
CA ALA A 47 20.94 2.39 7.38
C ALA A 47 21.09 1.04 8.09
N LYS A 48 22.32 0.59 8.36
CA LYS A 48 22.60 -0.63 9.14
C LYS A 48 22.13 -0.48 10.60
N ALA A 49 22.43 0.66 11.23
CA ALA A 49 22.00 0.96 12.59
C ALA A 49 20.46 1.04 12.69
N VAL A 50 19.79 1.70 11.74
CA VAL A 50 18.33 1.77 11.68
C VAL A 50 17.70 0.38 11.50
N ARG A 51 18.25 -0.46 10.63
CA ARG A 51 17.77 -1.84 10.44
C ARG A 51 17.95 -2.71 11.69
N ALA A 52 19.07 -2.54 12.39
CA ALA A 52 19.35 -3.24 13.64
C ALA A 52 18.42 -2.77 14.78
N ALA A 53 18.19 -1.46 14.90
CA ALA A 53 17.28 -0.88 15.89
C ALA A 53 15.80 -1.23 15.61
N GLY A 54 15.41 -1.32 14.34
CA GLY A 54 14.04 -1.65 13.91
C GLY A 54 13.67 -3.15 13.99
N GLY A 55 14.52 -4.00 14.59
CA GLY A 55 14.26 -5.44 14.73
C GLY A 55 14.25 -6.24 13.43
N GLY A 56 14.76 -5.67 12.32
CA GLY A 56 14.56 -6.17 10.96
C GLY A 56 15.82 -6.75 10.32
N GLY A 57 16.42 -7.75 10.97
CA GLY A 57 17.38 -8.63 10.32
C GLY A 57 16.68 -9.51 9.28
N SER A 58 16.43 -8.99 8.09
CA SER A 58 16.02 -9.78 6.93
C SER A 58 17.01 -9.55 5.80
N GLY A 59 18.07 -10.36 5.71
CA GLY A 59 18.89 -10.38 4.50
C GLY A 59 20.35 -10.78 4.59
N ALA A 60 20.92 -11.03 5.77
CA ALA A 60 22.32 -11.45 5.88
C ALA A 60 22.45 -12.64 6.84
N GLY A 61 22.03 -13.81 6.35
CA GLY A 61 22.02 -15.03 7.15
C GLY A 61 21.40 -16.21 6.43
N ARG A 62 21.76 -16.46 5.16
CA ARG A 62 21.62 -17.82 4.60
C ARG A 62 22.68 -18.70 5.25
N VAL A 63 22.49 -19.01 6.52
CA VAL A 63 23.14 -20.17 7.13
C VAL A 63 22.17 -21.32 6.92
N LYS A 64 22.62 -22.26 6.10
CA LYS A 64 21.98 -23.51 5.72
C LYS A 64 21.68 -24.30 7.01
N ALA A 65 20.48 -24.18 7.55
CA ALA A 65 20.04 -24.97 8.70
C ALA A 65 18.88 -25.87 8.29
N ALA A 66 19.24 -27.16 8.22
CA ALA A 66 18.44 -28.37 8.28
C ALA A 66 16.95 -28.33 7.88
N LYS A 67 16.64 -29.20 6.92
CA LYS A 67 15.34 -29.81 6.70
C LYS A 67 14.76 -30.29 8.05
N ALA A 68 13.83 -29.54 8.62
CA ALA A 68 12.90 -29.96 9.66
C ALA A 68 11.53 -29.43 9.19
N GLY A 69 10.61 -30.28 8.77
CA GLY A 69 9.76 -31.01 9.70
C GLY A 69 8.51 -30.17 9.92
N GLY A 70 7.36 -30.69 9.50
CA GLY A 70 6.08 -29.98 9.38
C GLY A 70 5.76 -28.97 10.49
N GLY A 71 5.49 -27.74 10.09
CA GLY A 71 4.98 -26.68 10.95
C GLY A 71 3.82 -25.98 10.27
N SER A 72 2.61 -26.20 10.78
CA SER A 72 1.35 -25.56 10.43
C SER A 72 1.36 -24.07 10.76
N GLY A 73 2.22 -23.30 10.07
CA GLY A 73 2.16 -21.84 10.10
C GLY A 73 0.87 -21.39 9.43
N LYS A 74 -0.11 -20.94 10.21
CA LYS A 74 -1.31 -20.27 9.67
C LYS A 74 -0.81 -19.12 8.79
N ARG A 75 -0.96 -19.26 7.47
CA ARG A 75 -0.67 -18.20 6.51
C ARG A 75 -1.43 -16.96 6.98
N HIS A 76 -0.71 -15.88 7.30
CA HIS A 76 -1.35 -14.61 7.66
C HIS A 76 -2.26 -14.21 6.52
N ARG A 77 -3.56 -14.12 6.81
CA ARG A 77 -4.55 -13.69 5.81
C ARG A 77 -4.35 -12.19 5.61
N ALA A 78 -4.25 -11.76 4.36
CA ALA A 78 -4.26 -10.35 4.02
C ALA A 78 -5.53 -9.71 4.61
N VAL A 79 -5.36 -8.73 5.48
CA VAL A 79 -6.47 -7.99 6.08
C VAL A 79 -6.98 -7.01 5.01
N ILE A 80 -8.25 -7.14 4.65
CA ILE A 80 -8.92 -6.18 3.77
C ILE A 80 -9.10 -4.89 4.59
N THR A 81 -8.36 -3.83 4.24
CA THR A 81 -8.42 -2.53 4.92
C THR A 81 -9.77 -1.84 4.66
N SER A 82 -10.14 -0.88 5.52
CA SER A 82 -11.33 -0.03 5.36
C SER A 82 -11.39 0.61 3.98
N ASP A 83 -10.24 1.05 3.48
CA ASP A 83 -10.11 1.78 2.24
C ASP A 83 -10.47 0.91 1.03
N THR A 84 -10.03 -0.36 1.04
CA THR A 84 -10.41 -1.33 0.01
C THR A 84 -11.92 -1.60 0.02
N LYS A 85 -12.58 -1.60 1.19
CA LYS A 85 -14.04 -1.77 1.28
C LYS A 85 -14.78 -0.59 0.66
N SER A 86 -14.33 0.64 0.94
CA SER A 86 -14.89 1.86 0.36
C SER A 86 -14.71 1.90 -1.16
N GLN A 87 -13.53 1.53 -1.66
CA GLN A 87 -13.27 1.44 -3.10
C GLN A 87 -14.16 0.41 -3.79
N VAL A 88 -14.36 -0.77 -3.19
CA VAL A 88 -15.31 -1.76 -3.72
C VAL A 88 -16.74 -1.20 -3.74
N LYS A 89 -17.17 -0.50 -2.68
CA LYS A 89 -18.51 0.12 -2.64
C LYS A 89 -18.72 1.09 -3.80
N THR A 90 -17.80 2.02 -4.02
CA THR A 90 -17.87 3.00 -5.13
C THR A 90 -17.90 2.31 -6.50
N LEU A 91 -17.09 1.28 -6.71
CA LEU A 91 -17.07 0.57 -8.00
C LEU A 91 -18.34 -0.25 -8.25
N VAL A 92 -18.99 -0.74 -7.19
CA VAL A 92 -20.27 -1.44 -7.29
C VAL A 92 -21.41 -0.47 -7.57
N GLU A 93 -21.44 0.69 -6.91
CA GLU A 93 -22.39 1.77 -7.20
C GLU A 93 -22.23 2.29 -8.63
N GLY A 94 -21.00 2.32 -9.15
CA GLY A 94 -20.69 2.59 -10.55
C GLY A 94 -21.03 1.46 -11.53
N GLY A 95 -21.73 0.40 -11.10
CA GLY A 95 -22.23 -0.66 -11.95
C GLY A 95 -21.20 -1.69 -12.45
N LYS A 96 -19.96 -1.66 -11.96
CA LYS A 96 -18.91 -2.58 -12.42
C LYS A 96 -19.15 -4.01 -11.96
N THR A 97 -18.73 -4.97 -12.78
CA THR A 97 -18.84 -6.39 -12.43
C THR A 97 -17.83 -6.77 -11.37
N GLY A 98 -18.11 -7.84 -10.59
CA GLY A 98 -17.18 -8.32 -9.58
C GLY A 98 -15.81 -8.71 -10.13
N ALA A 99 -15.75 -9.17 -11.38
CA ALA A 99 -14.52 -9.54 -12.06
C ALA A 99 -13.67 -8.33 -12.47
N GLU A 100 -14.30 -7.24 -12.91
CA GLU A 100 -13.61 -5.98 -13.17
C GLU A 100 -13.04 -5.39 -11.89
N ILE A 101 -13.81 -5.40 -10.80
CA ILE A 101 -13.37 -4.90 -9.49
C ILE A 101 -12.15 -5.68 -9.00
N ALA A 102 -12.16 -7.01 -9.14
CA ALA A 102 -11.04 -7.87 -8.78
C ALA A 102 -9.76 -7.51 -9.56
N LYS A 103 -9.87 -7.24 -10.87
CA LYS A 103 -8.74 -6.84 -11.73
C LYS A 103 -8.21 -5.45 -11.36
N VAL A 104 -9.09 -4.49 -11.12
CA VAL A 104 -8.68 -3.10 -10.82
C VAL A 104 -8.01 -3.00 -9.45
N LEU A 105 -8.59 -3.64 -8.43
CA LEU A 105 -8.08 -3.58 -7.05
C LEU A 105 -7.06 -4.69 -6.75
N GLN A 106 -6.73 -5.54 -7.72
CA GLN A 106 -5.82 -6.68 -7.56
C GLN A 106 -6.19 -7.58 -6.35
N ILE A 107 -7.49 -7.74 -6.11
CA ILE A 107 -8.03 -8.59 -5.03
C ILE A 107 -8.70 -9.83 -5.62
N SER A 108 -8.70 -10.91 -4.86
CA SER A 108 -9.35 -12.15 -5.28
C SER A 108 -10.87 -11.96 -5.44
N LEU A 109 -11.47 -12.63 -6.44
CA LEU A 109 -12.92 -12.67 -6.63
C LEU A 109 -13.70 -13.05 -5.35
N PRO A 110 -13.27 -14.05 -4.56
CA PRO A 110 -13.88 -14.35 -3.26
C PRO A 110 -13.84 -13.17 -2.28
N SER A 111 -12.75 -12.39 -2.27
CA SER A 111 -12.63 -11.21 -1.41
C SER A 111 -13.65 -10.13 -1.79
N VAL A 112 -13.82 -9.85 -3.09
CA VAL A 112 -14.86 -8.92 -3.57
C VAL A 112 -16.24 -9.35 -3.07
N GLN A 113 -16.53 -10.66 -3.17
CA GLN A 113 -17.82 -11.20 -2.75
C GLN A 113 -18.02 -11.12 -1.22
N ASN A 114 -16.97 -11.32 -0.43
CA ASN A 114 -17.04 -11.19 1.02
C ASN A 114 -17.28 -9.72 1.43
N ILE A 115 -16.59 -8.77 0.78
CA ILE A 115 -16.82 -7.33 1.00
C ILE A 115 -18.26 -6.96 0.65
N LYS A 116 -18.78 -7.44 -0.49
CA LYS A 116 -20.19 -7.21 -0.87
C LYS A 116 -21.19 -7.72 0.17
N LYS A 117 -20.91 -8.87 0.80
CA LYS A 117 -21.74 -9.40 1.88
C LYS A 117 -21.62 -8.56 3.16
N GLU A 118 -20.42 -8.15 3.53
CA GLU A 118 -20.17 -7.28 4.69
C GLU A 118 -20.89 -5.93 4.55
N LEU A 119 -20.94 -5.38 3.34
CA LEU A 119 -21.64 -4.14 3.03
C LEU A 119 -23.17 -4.32 2.87
N GLY A 120 -23.70 -5.53 3.03
CA GLY A 120 -25.13 -5.81 2.87
C GLY A 120 -25.65 -5.76 1.43
N LEU A 121 -24.75 -5.64 0.43
CA LEU A 121 -25.11 -5.55 -0.99
C LEU A 121 -25.51 -6.91 -1.61
N VAL A 122 -25.10 -8.02 -0.98
CA VAL A 122 -25.42 -9.38 -1.46
C VAL A 122 -25.79 -10.29 -0.29
N LYS A 123 -26.89 -11.03 -0.45
CA LYS A 123 -27.38 -12.00 0.53
C LYS A 123 -26.36 -13.13 0.78
N ALA A 124 -26.16 -13.51 2.03
CA ALA A 124 -25.41 -14.71 2.38
C ALA A 124 -26.11 -15.96 1.85
N ARG A 125 -25.36 -16.90 1.26
CA ARG A 125 -25.92 -18.16 0.76
C ARG A 125 -26.44 -18.99 1.94
N LYS A 126 -27.66 -19.51 1.83
CA LYS A 126 -28.21 -20.50 2.79
C LYS A 126 -27.28 -21.71 2.80
N LYS A 127 -26.75 -22.07 3.97
CA LYS A 127 -26.00 -23.33 4.13
C LYS A 127 -27.00 -24.47 3.95
N LYS A 128 -26.65 -25.45 3.11
CA LYS A 128 -27.39 -26.70 2.93
C LYS A 128 -26.95 -27.68 4.00
#